data_AF-A0A2T2R9Q7-F1
#
_entry.id   AF-A0A2T2R9Q7-F1
#
_cell.length_a   1.000
_cell.length_b   1.000
_cell.length_c   1.000
_cell.angle_alpha   90.00
_cell.angle_beta   90.00
_cell.angle_gamma   90.00
#
_symmetry.space_group_name_H-M   'P 1'
#
loop_
_entity.id
_entity.type
_entity.pdbx_description
1 polymer ?
#
loop_
_entity_poly.entity_id
_entity_poly.type
_entity_poly.pdbx_seq_one_letter_code
_entity_poly.pdbx_strand_id
1 'polypeptide(L)'
;MNLYHYLQQLPLSPDGKGVIDLPPAEKQQALNVVWEAFITGEFHDRWEVAKWLPKFGESAIAPLTELLEDETANLDLRCEAAEILSKFNAPHAIFALTDVLKSDNDSEVITACANALAKNGNIAIPALTDALANPETRLPAVQALAYLRKPETVTPLLSVVNDPQPEIRLSVIEALSTFRDARVVEALMEALSDTNAQVRQEAVIGLGVRGNDDNPETVVSALVPLLYDINLEVCSHCAIALGRLGTESAIAALRDCLYSSATPPSLKQQIVRSLSYTETQQTFSVLASNLQDQPPSIIQEIIAVFGRWKTSALQPSVAETLIAFFHNHPHLNDSIKQTLAVALGNLGIPSGKSVLSHLAQNETAIVQLHAQASLKKLT
;
A
#
# COMPACT_ATOMS: atom_id res chain seq x y z
N MET A 1 0.66 -1.18 55.13
CA MET A 1 -0.42 -2.11 54.76
C MET A 1 0.03 -2.81 53.49
N ASN A 2 -0.02 -4.14 53.39
CA ASN A 2 0.37 -4.82 52.15
C ASN A 2 -0.59 -4.35 51.04
N LEU A 3 -0.06 -3.78 49.95
CA LEU A 3 -0.86 -3.27 48.81
C LEU A 3 -1.86 -4.34 48.34
N TYR A 4 -1.45 -5.59 48.30
CA TYR A 4 -2.30 -6.71 47.92
C TYR A 4 -3.53 -6.85 48.83
N HIS A 5 -3.34 -6.69 50.15
CA HIS A 5 -4.44 -6.75 51.10
C HIS A 5 -5.38 -5.55 50.97
N TYR A 6 -4.83 -4.37 50.68
CA TYR A 6 -5.64 -3.17 50.40
C TYR A 6 -6.49 -3.36 49.15
N LEU A 7 -5.93 -3.86 48.06
CA LEU A 7 -6.65 -4.08 46.80
C LEU A 7 -7.78 -5.10 46.96
N GLN A 8 -7.55 -6.20 47.69
CA GLN A 8 -8.61 -7.18 47.97
C GLN A 8 -9.80 -6.64 48.77
N GLN A 9 -9.64 -5.51 49.45
CA GLN A 9 -10.72 -4.85 50.19
C GLN A 9 -11.53 -3.86 49.33
N LEU A 10 -11.07 -3.56 48.10
CA LEU A 10 -11.79 -2.63 47.24
C LEU A 10 -13.15 -3.22 46.82
N PRO A 11 -14.24 -2.45 46.92
CA PRO A 11 -15.55 -2.87 46.45
C PRO A 11 -15.55 -3.09 44.93
N LEU A 12 -15.78 -4.34 44.53
CA LEU A 12 -15.87 -4.73 43.12
C LEU A 12 -17.32 -4.89 42.68
N SER A 13 -17.58 -4.62 41.40
CA SER A 13 -18.84 -4.92 40.75
C SER A 13 -19.17 -6.41 40.86
N PRO A 14 -20.45 -6.81 40.75
CA PRO A 14 -20.86 -8.21 40.85
C PRO A 14 -20.15 -9.16 39.85
N ASP A 15 -19.74 -8.65 38.68
CA ASP A 15 -18.96 -9.39 37.69
C ASP A 15 -17.44 -9.32 37.91
N GLY A 16 -16.99 -8.62 38.95
CA GLY A 16 -15.59 -8.42 39.33
C GLY A 16 -14.80 -7.52 38.40
N LYS A 17 -15.44 -6.87 37.41
CA LYS A 17 -14.75 -6.13 36.35
C LYS A 17 -14.50 -4.66 36.64
N GLY A 18 -15.18 -4.07 37.62
CA GLY A 18 -15.05 -2.66 37.95
C GLY A 18 -14.98 -2.42 39.46
N VAL A 19 -14.36 -1.31 39.85
CA VAL A 19 -14.45 -0.78 41.22
C VAL A 19 -15.71 0.07 41.33
N ILE A 20 -16.61 -0.28 42.25
CA ILE A 20 -17.90 0.39 42.49
C ILE A 20 -17.95 1.01 43.89
N ASP A 21 -18.97 1.80 44.21
CA ASP A 21 -19.26 2.27 45.57
C ASP A 21 -18.17 3.10 46.28
N LEU A 22 -17.20 3.64 45.54
CA LEU A 22 -16.22 4.60 46.06
C LEU A 22 -16.54 6.03 45.58
N PRO A 23 -16.42 7.05 46.45
CA PRO A 23 -16.40 8.44 46.03
C PRO A 23 -15.32 8.69 44.97
N PRO A 24 -15.53 9.61 44.00
CA PRO A 24 -14.56 9.87 42.93
C PRO A 24 -13.14 10.16 43.42
N ALA A 25 -12.99 10.91 44.52
CA ALA A 25 -11.69 11.22 45.10
C ALA A 25 -10.98 9.99 45.67
N GLU A 26 -11.70 9.10 46.36
CA GLU A 26 -11.15 7.86 46.91
C GLU A 26 -10.79 6.87 45.81
N LYS A 27 -11.63 6.79 44.77
CA LYS A 27 -11.34 5.98 43.58
C LYS A 27 -10.08 6.48 42.86
N GLN A 28 -9.91 7.78 42.71
CA GLN A 28 -8.70 8.37 42.13
C GLN A 28 -7.47 8.12 43.01
N GLN A 29 -7.60 8.24 44.32
CA GLN A 29 -6.50 7.94 45.25
C GLN A 29 -6.08 6.47 45.16
N ALA A 30 -7.05 5.54 45.11
CA ALA A 30 -6.78 4.12 44.92
C ALA A 30 -6.09 3.86 43.57
N LEU A 31 -6.53 4.52 42.49
CA LEU A 31 -5.87 4.44 41.19
C LEU A 31 -4.43 4.97 41.25
N ASN A 32 -4.17 6.09 41.93
CA ASN A 32 -2.82 6.64 42.07
C ASN A 32 -1.88 5.68 42.81
N VAL A 33 -2.36 5.00 43.86
CA VAL A 33 -1.58 4.00 44.60
C VAL A 33 -1.26 2.79 43.71
N VAL A 34 -2.25 2.32 42.93
CA VAL A 34 -2.06 1.25 41.94
C VAL A 34 -1.07 1.68 40.85
N TRP A 35 -1.19 2.90 40.36
CA TRP A 35 -0.32 3.47 39.33
C TRP A 35 1.13 3.58 39.82
N GLU A 36 1.35 4.12 41.02
CA GLU A 36 2.69 4.23 41.59
C GLU A 36 3.35 2.85 41.74
N ALA A 37 2.61 1.86 42.21
CA ALA A 37 3.11 0.49 42.32
C ALA A 37 3.36 -0.17 40.95
N PHE A 38 2.57 0.15 39.94
CA PHE A 38 2.78 -0.33 38.57
C PHE A 38 4.07 0.25 37.97
N ILE A 39 4.34 1.54 38.14
CA ILE A 39 5.54 2.21 37.62
C ILE A 39 6.80 1.78 38.39
N THR A 40 6.73 1.70 39.72
CA THR A 40 7.91 1.53 40.58
C THR A 40 8.16 0.11 41.06
N GLY A 41 7.16 -0.77 40.99
CA GLY A 41 7.24 -2.14 41.53
C GLY A 41 8.23 -3.05 40.81
N GLU A 42 8.64 -4.14 41.45
CA GLU A 42 9.40 -5.21 40.80
C GLU A 42 8.50 -6.04 39.87
N PHE A 43 9.10 -6.78 38.93
CA PHE A 43 8.38 -7.50 37.86
C PHE A 43 7.15 -8.29 38.35
N HIS A 44 7.25 -9.01 39.46
CA HIS A 44 6.14 -9.79 40.00
C HIS A 44 4.99 -8.92 40.54
N ASP A 45 5.33 -7.83 41.22
CA ASP A 45 4.34 -6.90 41.77
C ASP A 45 3.61 -6.13 40.67
N ARG A 46 4.33 -5.77 39.59
CA ARG A 46 3.75 -5.11 38.41
C ARG A 46 2.64 -5.94 37.78
N TRP A 47 2.89 -7.23 37.57
CA TRP A 47 1.92 -8.12 36.92
C TRP A 47 0.61 -8.25 37.71
N GLU A 48 0.68 -8.31 39.05
CA GLU A 48 -0.52 -8.37 39.89
C GLU A 48 -1.28 -7.04 39.91
N VAL A 49 -0.56 -5.92 40.01
CA VAL A 49 -1.15 -4.57 40.05
C VAL A 49 -1.74 -4.19 38.68
N ALA A 50 -1.13 -4.61 37.58
CA ALA A 50 -1.62 -4.40 36.22
C ALA A 50 -3.04 -4.97 35.98
N LYS A 51 -3.43 -6.04 36.69
CA LYS A 51 -4.79 -6.60 36.62
C LYS A 51 -5.85 -5.67 37.22
N TRP A 52 -5.44 -4.72 38.05
CA TRP A 52 -6.35 -3.77 38.70
C TRP A 52 -6.64 -2.55 37.85
N LEU A 53 -5.68 -2.10 37.03
CA LEU A 53 -5.84 -0.90 36.20
C LEU A 53 -7.12 -0.92 35.33
N PRO A 54 -7.49 -2.02 34.63
CA PRO A 54 -8.75 -2.08 33.89
C PRO A 54 -10.01 -1.87 34.75
N LYS A 55 -9.95 -2.25 36.03
CA LYS A 55 -11.11 -2.16 36.94
C LYS A 55 -11.43 -0.72 37.34
N PHE A 56 -10.51 0.21 37.13
CA PHE A 56 -10.77 1.63 37.36
C PHE A 56 -11.55 2.29 36.21
N GLY A 57 -11.72 1.61 35.07
CA GLY A 57 -12.45 2.11 33.92
C GLY A 57 -11.69 3.21 33.18
N GLU A 58 -12.41 4.13 32.53
CA GLU A 58 -11.82 5.15 31.65
C GLU A 58 -10.78 6.04 32.32
N SER A 59 -10.85 6.22 33.65
CA SER A 59 -9.85 6.99 34.41
C SER A 59 -8.43 6.42 34.31
N ALA A 60 -8.27 5.13 34.00
CA ALA A 60 -6.97 4.51 33.79
C ALA A 60 -6.45 4.67 32.36
N ILE A 61 -7.28 5.05 31.38
CA ILE A 61 -6.88 5.14 29.97
C ILE A 61 -5.86 6.27 29.77
N ALA A 62 -6.16 7.48 30.23
CA ALA A 62 -5.27 8.64 30.07
C ALA A 62 -3.83 8.39 30.57
N PRO A 63 -3.59 7.94 31.81
CA PRO A 63 -2.23 7.68 32.26
C PRO A 63 -1.55 6.52 31.51
N LEU A 64 -2.30 5.50 31.10
CA LEU A 64 -1.77 4.41 30.28
C LEU A 64 -1.36 4.89 28.88
N THR A 65 -2.15 5.78 28.27
CA THR A 65 -1.83 6.41 26.99
C THR A 65 -0.58 7.28 27.10
N GLU A 66 -0.51 8.14 28.13
CA GLU A 66 0.69 8.96 28.38
C GLU A 66 1.95 8.10 28.55
N LEU A 67 1.85 6.99 29.29
CA LEU A 67 2.96 6.05 29.45
C LEU A 67 3.33 5.35 28.13
N LEU A 68 2.33 4.95 27.35
CA LEU A 68 2.56 4.30 26.06
C LEU A 68 3.27 5.25 25.08
N GLU A 69 2.92 6.52 25.06
CA GLU A 69 3.46 7.55 24.15
C GLU A 69 4.82 8.12 24.59
N ASP A 70 5.22 7.95 25.86
CA ASP A 70 6.51 8.40 26.35
C ASP A 70 7.66 7.53 25.79
N GLU A 71 8.31 8.01 24.73
CA GLU A 71 9.46 7.35 24.11
C GLU A 71 10.66 7.19 25.06
N THR A 72 10.70 7.93 26.17
CA THR A 72 11.76 7.82 27.19
C THR A 72 11.44 6.81 28.29
N ALA A 73 10.19 6.34 28.35
CA ALA A 73 9.76 5.36 29.32
C ALA A 73 10.36 3.97 29.05
N ASN A 74 10.39 3.14 30.10
CA ASN A 74 10.86 1.77 30.01
C ASN A 74 10.00 0.95 29.03
N LEU A 75 10.64 0.25 28.09
CA LEU A 75 9.98 -0.50 27.02
C LEU A 75 8.99 -1.56 27.54
N ASP A 76 9.33 -2.28 28.61
CA ASP A 76 8.44 -3.29 29.20
C ASP A 76 7.15 -2.63 29.69
N LEU A 77 7.25 -1.47 30.36
CA LEU A 77 6.09 -0.73 30.85
C LEU A 77 5.22 -0.20 29.70
N ARG A 78 5.82 0.25 28.60
CA ARG A 78 5.10 0.69 27.39
C ARG A 78 4.34 -0.48 26.77
N CYS A 79 5.00 -1.63 26.63
CA CYS A 79 4.38 -2.85 26.11
C CYS A 79 3.22 -3.31 27.01
N GLU A 80 3.41 -3.28 28.32
CA GLU A 80 2.39 -3.67 29.29
C GLU A 80 1.23 -2.66 29.31
N ALA A 81 1.50 -1.36 29.13
CA ALA A 81 0.48 -0.34 28.92
C ALA A 81 -0.37 -0.64 27.69
N ALA A 82 0.24 -1.01 26.56
CA ALA A 82 -0.49 -1.43 25.36
C ALA A 82 -1.39 -2.65 25.62
N GLU A 83 -0.89 -3.65 26.35
CA GLU A 83 -1.68 -4.83 26.71
C GLU A 83 -2.87 -4.51 27.64
N ILE A 84 -2.70 -3.55 28.55
CA ILE A 84 -3.77 -3.12 29.45
C ILE A 84 -4.78 -2.27 28.67
N LEU A 85 -4.33 -1.37 27.79
CA LEU A 85 -5.18 -0.57 26.90
C LEU A 85 -6.09 -1.45 26.03
N SER A 86 -5.60 -2.61 25.57
CA SER A 86 -6.38 -3.58 24.80
C SER A 86 -7.60 -4.15 25.54
N LYS A 87 -7.65 -4.02 26.87
CA LYS A 87 -8.78 -4.51 27.70
C LYS A 87 -9.91 -3.48 27.78
N PHE A 88 -9.69 -2.25 27.34
CA PHE A 88 -10.74 -1.23 27.25
C PHE A 88 -11.43 -1.31 25.90
N ASN A 89 -12.75 -1.28 25.91
CA ASN A 89 -13.55 -1.10 24.70
C ASN A 89 -13.87 0.38 24.50
N ALA A 90 -12.83 1.22 24.42
CA ALA A 90 -12.94 2.66 24.33
C ALA A 90 -12.16 3.18 23.11
N PRO A 91 -12.73 4.07 22.27
CA PRO A 91 -12.07 4.58 21.06
C PRO A 91 -10.72 5.21 21.36
N HIS A 92 -10.60 6.01 22.43
CA HIS A 92 -9.35 6.67 22.81
C HIS A 92 -8.21 5.69 23.10
N ALA A 93 -8.51 4.54 23.73
CA ALA A 93 -7.50 3.50 23.95
C ALA A 93 -7.05 2.88 22.62
N ILE A 94 -7.98 2.67 21.69
CA ILE A 94 -7.70 2.12 20.35
C ILE A 94 -6.92 3.13 19.50
N PHE A 95 -7.21 4.43 19.62
CA PHE A 95 -6.48 5.51 18.93
C PHE A 95 -5.04 5.56 19.40
N ALA A 96 -4.79 5.61 20.70
CA ALA A 96 -3.43 5.59 21.26
C ALA A 96 -2.61 4.39 20.75
N LEU A 97 -3.20 3.19 20.74
CA LEU A 97 -2.57 1.99 20.19
C LEU A 97 -2.28 2.11 18.68
N THR A 98 -3.19 2.72 17.92
CA THR A 98 -3.05 2.90 16.46
C THR A 98 -2.00 3.96 16.12
N ASP A 99 -1.92 5.02 16.90
CA ASP A 99 -0.98 6.13 16.71
C ASP A 99 0.46 5.65 16.98
N VAL A 100 0.70 5.03 18.15
CA VAL A 100 2.03 4.48 18.49
C VAL A 100 2.47 3.41 17.50
N LEU A 101 1.57 2.55 17.04
CA LEU A 101 1.91 1.57 16.01
C LEU A 101 2.47 2.22 14.72
N LYS A 102 2.00 3.41 14.35
CA LYS A 102 2.39 4.10 13.12
C LYS A 102 3.61 4.98 13.26
N SER A 103 3.78 5.63 14.42
CA SER A 103 4.79 6.67 14.61
C SER A 103 6.00 6.20 15.42
N ASP A 104 5.87 5.15 16.23
CA ASP A 104 6.96 4.68 17.08
C ASP A 104 8.07 4.02 16.27
N ASN A 105 9.29 4.04 16.81
CA ASN A 105 10.47 3.46 16.18
C ASN A 105 10.92 2.14 16.83
N ASP A 106 10.38 1.82 18.00
CA ASP A 106 10.72 0.63 18.75
C ASP A 106 9.87 -0.57 18.31
N SER A 107 10.54 -1.59 17.77
CA SER A 107 9.87 -2.77 17.22
C SER A 107 9.10 -3.57 18.27
N GLU A 108 9.48 -3.52 19.55
CA GLU A 108 8.81 -4.26 20.62
C GLU A 108 7.48 -3.60 20.97
N VAL A 109 7.48 -2.27 21.13
CA VAL A 109 6.28 -1.47 21.41
C VAL A 109 5.29 -1.54 20.24
N ILE A 110 5.78 -1.44 19.00
CA ILE A 110 4.96 -1.62 17.78
C ILE A 110 4.30 -3.01 17.78
N THR A 111 5.06 -4.06 18.10
CA THR A 111 4.53 -5.43 18.15
C THR A 111 3.49 -5.59 19.26
N ALA A 112 3.69 -4.98 20.41
CA ALA A 112 2.72 -4.98 21.51
C ALA A 112 1.41 -4.28 21.10
N CYS A 113 1.48 -3.12 20.46
CA CYS A 113 0.31 -2.40 19.95
C CYS A 113 -0.45 -3.21 18.89
N ALA A 114 0.27 -3.85 17.96
CA ALA A 114 -0.32 -4.72 16.95
C ALA A 114 -1.09 -5.89 17.58
N ASN A 115 -0.49 -6.55 18.58
CA ASN A 115 -1.11 -7.64 19.32
C ASN A 115 -2.32 -7.16 20.13
N ALA A 116 -2.24 -5.99 20.74
CA ALA A 116 -3.34 -5.37 21.48
C ALA A 116 -4.55 -5.10 20.55
N LEU A 117 -4.32 -4.44 19.42
CA LEU A 117 -5.36 -4.17 18.42
C LEU A 117 -5.96 -5.45 17.84
N ALA A 118 -5.14 -6.49 17.62
CA ALA A 118 -5.61 -7.80 17.21
C ALA A 118 -6.53 -8.47 18.25
N LYS A 119 -6.23 -8.31 19.55
CA LYS A 119 -7.10 -8.78 20.66
C LYS A 119 -8.43 -8.02 20.69
N ASN A 120 -8.44 -6.70 20.42
CA ASN A 120 -9.67 -5.93 20.32
C ASN A 120 -10.57 -6.44 19.18
N GLY A 121 -9.98 -6.69 18.00
CA GLY A 121 -10.66 -7.30 16.86
C GLY A 121 -12.01 -6.64 16.55
N ASN A 122 -13.06 -7.45 16.39
CA ASN A 122 -14.40 -6.98 16.03
C ASN A 122 -15.10 -6.18 17.15
N ILE A 123 -14.65 -6.32 18.41
CA ILE A 123 -15.28 -5.68 19.58
C ILE A 123 -15.11 -4.16 19.52
N ALA A 124 -14.01 -3.68 18.95
CA ALA A 124 -13.71 -2.27 18.76
C ALA A 124 -14.58 -1.59 17.70
N ILE A 125 -15.13 -2.34 16.73
CA ILE A 125 -15.76 -1.77 15.54
C ILE A 125 -16.95 -0.87 15.87
N PRO A 126 -17.91 -1.24 16.76
CA PRO A 126 -19.01 -0.34 17.13
C PRO A 126 -18.52 0.98 17.73
N ALA A 127 -17.57 0.92 18.67
CA ALA A 127 -17.04 2.11 19.33
C ALA A 127 -16.30 3.03 18.34
N LEU A 128 -15.53 2.46 17.41
CA LEU A 128 -14.88 3.21 16.33
C LEU A 128 -15.89 3.78 15.34
N THR A 129 -16.97 3.06 15.06
CA THR A 129 -18.06 3.53 14.19
C THR A 129 -18.74 4.76 14.79
N ASP A 130 -19.04 4.74 16.09
CA ASP A 130 -19.59 5.89 16.80
C ASP A 130 -18.64 7.09 16.75
N ALA A 131 -17.33 6.84 16.86
CA ALA A 131 -16.31 7.88 16.79
C ALA A 131 -16.16 8.52 15.40
N LEU A 132 -16.69 7.92 14.33
CA LEU A 132 -16.76 8.56 13.02
C LEU A 132 -17.71 9.77 13.00
N ALA A 133 -18.67 9.85 13.92
CA ALA A 133 -19.62 10.95 13.98
C ALA A 133 -18.96 12.29 14.38
N ASN A 134 -17.95 12.26 15.25
CA ASN A 134 -17.26 13.45 15.74
C ASN A 134 -16.07 13.82 14.82
N PRO A 135 -16.03 15.05 14.26
CA PRO A 135 -14.92 15.52 13.41
C PRO A 135 -13.52 15.34 14.00
N GLU A 136 -13.34 15.53 15.31
CA GLU A 136 -12.02 15.45 15.96
C GLU A 136 -11.50 14.02 16.04
N THR A 137 -12.40 13.04 16.15
CA THR A 137 -12.05 11.61 16.29
C THR A 137 -12.18 10.84 14.98
N ARG A 138 -12.71 11.46 13.92
CA ARG A 138 -13.06 10.75 12.68
C ARG A 138 -11.84 10.20 11.96
N LEU A 139 -10.78 10.99 11.78
CA LEU A 139 -9.56 10.52 11.12
C LEU A 139 -8.89 9.38 11.91
N PRO A 140 -8.65 9.50 13.24
CA PRO A 140 -8.17 8.37 14.05
C PRO A 140 -9.08 7.13 13.97
N ALA A 141 -10.41 7.32 13.92
CA ALA A 141 -11.35 6.22 13.76
C ALA A 141 -11.24 5.51 12.42
N VAL A 142 -11.14 6.25 11.30
CA VAL A 142 -10.89 5.67 9.97
C VAL A 142 -9.59 4.88 9.98
N GLN A 143 -8.53 5.45 10.55
CA GLN A 143 -7.21 4.84 10.63
C GLN A 143 -7.21 3.54 11.46
N ALA A 144 -7.90 3.53 12.60
CA ALA A 144 -8.05 2.35 13.43
C ALA A 144 -8.88 1.26 12.72
N LEU A 145 -10.00 1.63 12.08
CA LEU A 145 -10.84 0.72 11.29
C LEU A 145 -10.07 0.13 10.10
N ALA A 146 -9.24 0.94 9.44
CA ALA A 146 -8.35 0.50 8.38
C ALA A 146 -7.33 -0.52 8.88
N TYR A 147 -6.76 -0.30 10.07
CA TYR A 147 -5.80 -1.21 10.66
C TYR A 147 -6.41 -2.57 11.06
N LEU A 148 -7.64 -2.58 11.59
CA LEU A 148 -8.31 -3.83 11.98
C LEU A 148 -8.50 -4.79 10.80
N ARG A 149 -8.67 -4.26 9.58
CA ARG A 149 -8.82 -5.03 8.32
C ARG A 149 -9.87 -6.15 8.39
N LYS A 150 -10.96 -5.93 9.12
CA LYS A 150 -12.07 -6.87 9.26
C LYS A 150 -13.15 -6.55 8.22
N PRO A 151 -13.78 -7.54 7.56
CA PRO A 151 -14.87 -7.27 6.61
C PRO A 151 -15.97 -6.37 7.18
N GLU A 152 -16.22 -6.46 8.49
CA GLU A 152 -17.18 -5.65 9.22
C GLU A 152 -16.82 -4.15 9.27
N THR A 153 -15.56 -3.75 8.98
CA THR A 153 -15.17 -2.33 8.89
C THR A 153 -15.53 -1.69 7.56
N VAL A 154 -15.88 -2.47 6.53
CA VAL A 154 -16.27 -1.92 5.21
C VAL A 154 -17.48 -1.00 5.33
N THR A 155 -18.53 -1.41 6.04
CA THR A 155 -19.74 -0.58 6.18
C THR A 155 -19.46 0.74 6.93
N PRO A 156 -18.77 0.75 8.10
CA PRO A 156 -18.33 1.99 8.74
C PRO A 156 -17.47 2.88 7.84
N LEU A 157 -16.47 2.32 7.14
CA LEU A 157 -15.59 3.09 6.25
C LEU A 157 -16.36 3.72 5.08
N LEU A 158 -17.30 2.99 4.46
CA LEU A 158 -18.15 3.53 3.40
C LEU A 158 -19.03 4.71 3.86
N SER A 159 -19.37 4.79 5.15
CA SER A 159 -20.19 5.89 5.68
C SER A 159 -19.52 7.27 5.63
N VAL A 160 -18.19 7.30 5.45
CA VAL A 160 -17.37 8.52 5.45
C VAL A 160 -16.53 8.67 4.17
N VAL A 161 -16.84 7.92 3.10
CA VAL A 161 -16.12 7.99 1.81
C VAL A 161 -16.20 9.38 1.16
N ASN A 162 -17.29 10.10 1.42
CA ASN A 162 -17.56 11.44 0.91
C ASN A 162 -17.33 12.54 1.96
N ASP A 163 -16.46 12.29 2.95
CA ASP A 163 -16.14 13.27 4.00
C ASP A 163 -15.62 14.60 3.41
N PRO A 164 -16.00 15.77 3.96
CA PRO A 164 -15.51 17.06 3.46
C PRO A 164 -13.97 17.20 3.47
N GLN A 165 -13.27 16.52 4.39
CA GLN A 165 -11.82 16.58 4.50
C GLN A 165 -11.14 15.59 3.53
N PRO A 166 -10.27 16.06 2.62
CA PRO A 166 -9.62 15.20 1.64
C PRO A 166 -8.71 14.14 2.28
N GLU A 167 -8.11 14.44 3.45
CA GLU A 167 -7.28 13.48 4.20
C GLU A 167 -8.09 12.26 4.68
N ILE A 168 -9.33 12.49 5.10
CA ILE A 168 -10.24 11.42 5.52
C ILE A 168 -10.65 10.59 4.32
N ARG A 169 -11.07 11.23 3.21
CA ARG A 169 -11.42 10.52 1.97
C ARG A 169 -10.25 9.68 1.46
N LEU A 170 -9.04 10.23 1.45
CA LEU A 170 -7.82 9.51 1.08
C LEU A 170 -7.62 8.26 1.94
N SER A 171 -7.65 8.41 3.26
CA SER A 171 -7.48 7.31 4.22
C SER A 171 -8.56 6.23 4.06
N VAL A 172 -9.80 6.63 3.78
CA VAL A 172 -10.92 5.70 3.54
C VAL A 172 -10.72 4.91 2.25
N ILE A 173 -10.35 5.58 1.16
CA ILE A 173 -10.12 4.94 -0.15
C ILE A 173 -8.94 3.98 -0.10
N GLU A 174 -7.84 4.37 0.55
CA GLU A 174 -6.69 3.50 0.78
C GLU A 174 -7.12 2.25 1.58
N ALA A 175 -7.84 2.43 2.69
CA ALA A 175 -8.31 1.33 3.53
C ALA A 175 -9.23 0.37 2.76
N LEU A 176 -10.24 0.90 2.08
CA LEU A 176 -11.24 0.14 1.32
C LEU A 176 -10.59 -0.68 0.20
N SER A 177 -9.56 -0.16 -0.47
CA SER A 177 -8.83 -0.86 -1.55
C SER A 177 -8.26 -2.23 -1.12
N THR A 178 -8.08 -2.45 0.18
CA THR A 178 -7.54 -3.69 0.72
C THR A 178 -8.57 -4.81 0.88
N PHE A 179 -9.87 -4.52 0.70
CA PHE A 179 -10.97 -5.48 0.84
C PHE A 179 -11.45 -6.04 -0.50
N ARG A 180 -11.96 -7.27 -0.48
CA ARG A 180 -12.68 -7.92 -1.60
C ARG A 180 -14.18 -7.85 -1.32
N ASP A 181 -14.76 -6.68 -1.54
CA ASP A 181 -16.20 -6.42 -1.39
C ASP A 181 -16.68 -5.63 -2.61
N ALA A 182 -17.77 -6.04 -3.26
CA ALA A 182 -18.24 -5.41 -4.49
C ALA A 182 -18.54 -3.91 -4.31
N ARG A 183 -19.00 -3.50 -3.12
CA ARG A 183 -19.28 -2.09 -2.78
C ARG A 183 -18.02 -1.23 -2.79
N VAL A 184 -16.85 -1.83 -2.58
CA VAL A 184 -15.57 -1.11 -2.66
C VAL A 184 -15.31 -0.66 -4.08
N VAL A 185 -15.58 -1.48 -5.10
CA VAL A 185 -15.32 -1.11 -6.50
C VAL A 185 -16.16 0.12 -6.89
N GLU A 186 -17.42 0.17 -6.46
CA GLU A 186 -18.29 1.33 -6.66
C GLU A 186 -17.72 2.60 -6.00
N ALA A 187 -17.32 2.51 -4.73
CA ALA A 187 -16.71 3.62 -4.00
C ALA A 187 -15.40 4.12 -4.63
N LEU A 188 -14.54 3.19 -5.09
CA LEU A 188 -13.31 3.55 -5.80
C LEU A 188 -13.61 4.23 -7.14
N MET A 189 -14.63 3.79 -7.89
CA MET A 189 -15.03 4.43 -9.15
C MET A 189 -15.55 5.86 -8.93
N GLU A 190 -16.32 6.11 -7.86
CA GLU A 190 -16.77 7.46 -7.50
C GLU A 190 -15.57 8.38 -7.18
N ALA A 191 -14.60 7.87 -6.41
CA ALA A 191 -13.39 8.60 -6.02
C ALA A 191 -12.45 8.98 -7.19
N LEU A 192 -12.62 8.39 -8.38
CA LEU A 192 -11.91 8.81 -9.59
C LEU A 192 -12.24 10.25 -10.01
N SER A 193 -13.37 10.81 -9.56
CA SER A 193 -13.77 12.19 -9.85
C SER A 193 -13.46 13.17 -8.71
N ASP A 194 -12.70 12.74 -7.70
CA ASP A 194 -12.40 13.59 -6.53
C ASP A 194 -11.61 14.85 -6.94
N THR A 195 -11.89 15.96 -6.27
CA THR A 195 -11.15 17.22 -6.47
C THR A 195 -9.68 17.12 -6.06
N ASN A 196 -9.35 16.27 -5.09
CA ASN A 196 -8.01 16.03 -4.60
C ASN A 196 -7.31 14.93 -5.43
N ALA A 197 -6.14 15.24 -5.97
CA ALA A 197 -5.40 14.31 -6.84
C ALA A 197 -4.90 13.05 -6.11
N GLN A 198 -4.59 13.11 -4.82
CA GLN A 198 -4.16 11.94 -4.05
C GLN A 198 -5.32 10.95 -3.89
N VAL A 199 -6.54 11.44 -3.67
CA VAL A 199 -7.74 10.58 -3.60
C VAL A 199 -7.98 9.88 -4.93
N ARG A 200 -7.89 10.61 -6.06
CA ARG A 200 -7.98 10.01 -7.40
C ARG A 200 -6.88 8.98 -7.63
N GLN A 201 -5.65 9.27 -7.22
CA GLN A 201 -4.51 8.36 -7.35
C GLN A 201 -4.76 7.05 -6.58
N GLU A 202 -5.18 7.11 -5.33
CA GLU A 202 -5.47 5.91 -4.54
C GLU A 202 -6.66 5.11 -5.10
N ALA A 203 -7.69 5.81 -5.60
CA ALA A 203 -8.79 5.17 -6.30
C ALA A 203 -8.31 4.37 -7.53
N VAL A 204 -7.44 4.98 -8.34
CA VAL A 204 -6.81 4.33 -9.50
C VAL A 204 -5.97 3.11 -9.08
N ILE A 205 -5.16 3.24 -8.03
CA ILE A 205 -4.33 2.14 -7.50
C ILE A 205 -5.22 0.98 -7.05
N GLY A 206 -6.25 1.28 -6.26
CA GLY A 206 -7.23 0.31 -5.77
C GLY A 206 -7.93 -0.43 -6.91
N LEU A 207 -8.42 0.29 -7.92
CA LEU A 207 -9.06 -0.29 -9.11
C LEU A 207 -8.07 -1.10 -9.96
N GLY A 208 -6.79 -0.74 -10.00
CA GLY A 208 -5.77 -1.56 -10.66
C GLY A 208 -5.54 -2.93 -10.00
N VAL A 209 -5.89 -3.08 -8.72
CA VAL A 209 -5.81 -4.36 -7.97
C VAL A 209 -7.16 -5.09 -7.97
N ARG A 210 -8.27 -4.35 -7.90
CA ARG A 210 -9.63 -4.88 -7.71
C ARG A 210 -10.49 -4.90 -8.95
N GLY A 211 -10.10 -4.24 -10.03
CA GLY A 211 -10.98 -4.03 -11.18
C GLY A 211 -11.35 -5.30 -11.94
N ASN A 212 -10.63 -6.40 -11.70
CA ASN A 212 -10.99 -7.73 -12.22
C ASN A 212 -11.91 -8.55 -11.29
N ASP A 213 -12.29 -8.02 -10.11
CA ASP A 213 -13.13 -8.75 -9.14
C ASP A 213 -14.61 -8.86 -9.59
N ASP A 214 -15.08 -7.98 -10.48
CA ASP A 214 -16.45 -8.01 -11.03
C ASP A 214 -16.48 -7.69 -12.54
N ASN A 215 -16.72 -6.43 -12.93
CA ASN A 215 -16.81 -6.01 -14.33
C ASN A 215 -15.61 -5.14 -14.75
N PRO A 216 -14.55 -5.74 -15.31
CA PRO A 216 -13.35 -5.01 -15.70
C PRO A 216 -13.60 -3.97 -16.80
N GLU A 217 -14.57 -4.18 -17.69
CA GLU A 217 -14.84 -3.22 -18.78
C GLU A 217 -15.48 -1.92 -18.25
N THR A 218 -16.31 -2.00 -17.21
CA THR A 218 -16.82 -0.82 -16.51
C THR A 218 -15.68 -0.06 -15.86
N VAL A 219 -14.77 -0.77 -15.18
CA VAL A 219 -13.61 -0.16 -14.52
C VAL A 219 -12.66 0.48 -15.54
N VAL A 220 -12.38 -0.20 -16.66
CA VAL A 220 -11.59 0.35 -17.76
C VAL A 220 -12.22 1.64 -18.26
N SER A 221 -13.52 1.63 -18.57
CA SER A 221 -14.24 2.81 -19.05
C SER A 221 -14.15 3.99 -18.09
N ALA A 222 -14.20 3.72 -16.78
CA ALA A 222 -14.05 4.74 -15.74
C ALA A 222 -12.60 5.25 -15.60
N LEU A 223 -11.60 4.39 -15.84
CA LEU A 223 -10.18 4.74 -15.75
C LEU A 223 -9.66 5.51 -16.99
N VAL A 224 -10.16 5.25 -18.20
CA VAL A 224 -9.63 5.88 -19.44
C VAL A 224 -9.47 7.40 -19.35
N PRO A 225 -10.44 8.18 -18.80
CA PRO A 225 -10.27 9.63 -18.67
C PRO A 225 -9.06 10.06 -17.83
N LEU A 226 -8.63 9.24 -16.87
CA LEU A 226 -7.53 9.53 -15.95
C LEU A 226 -6.15 9.38 -16.60
N LEU A 227 -6.06 8.81 -17.82
CA LEU A 227 -4.85 8.91 -18.65
C LEU A 227 -4.56 10.36 -19.07
N TYR A 228 -5.55 11.24 -18.96
CA TYR A 228 -5.49 12.66 -19.33
C TYR A 228 -5.71 13.58 -18.12
N ASP A 229 -5.45 13.08 -16.91
CA ASP A 229 -5.54 13.86 -15.67
C ASP A 229 -4.54 15.04 -15.68
N ILE A 230 -4.88 16.12 -14.98
CA ILE A 230 -3.98 17.26 -14.80
C ILE A 230 -2.73 16.90 -13.98
N ASN A 231 -2.83 15.89 -13.13
CA ASN A 231 -1.74 15.36 -12.33
C ASN A 231 -1.10 14.14 -13.00
N LEU A 232 0.18 14.29 -13.36
CA LEU A 232 0.94 13.26 -14.07
C LEU A 232 1.13 11.96 -13.27
N GLU A 233 1.13 12.03 -11.94
CA GLU A 233 1.17 10.83 -11.09
C GLU A 233 -0.12 10.04 -11.24
N VAL A 234 -1.28 10.70 -11.30
CA VAL A 234 -2.58 10.03 -11.56
C VAL A 234 -2.56 9.36 -12.92
N CYS A 235 -2.08 10.03 -13.98
CA CYS A 235 -1.94 9.42 -15.30
C CYS A 235 -1.03 8.18 -15.28
N SER A 236 0.10 8.26 -14.57
CA SER A 236 1.07 7.17 -14.46
C SER A 236 0.49 5.96 -13.74
N HIS A 237 -0.22 6.18 -12.63
CA HIS A 237 -0.93 5.12 -11.92
C HIS A 237 -2.09 4.57 -12.75
N CYS A 238 -2.75 5.40 -13.56
CA CYS A 238 -3.82 4.95 -14.47
C CYS A 238 -3.25 4.01 -15.54
N ALA A 239 -2.08 4.34 -16.10
CA ALA A 239 -1.40 3.46 -17.03
C ALA A 239 -1.07 2.10 -16.39
N ILE A 240 -0.57 2.09 -15.15
CA ILE A 240 -0.32 0.86 -14.36
C ILE A 240 -1.60 0.06 -14.17
N ALA A 241 -2.69 0.69 -13.74
CA ALA A 241 -3.97 0.05 -13.49
C ALA A 241 -4.53 -0.60 -14.76
N LEU A 242 -4.60 0.13 -15.87
CA LEU A 242 -5.04 -0.38 -17.17
C LEU A 242 -4.14 -1.53 -17.67
N GLY A 243 -2.81 -1.42 -17.49
CA GLY A 243 -1.88 -2.49 -17.84
C GLY A 243 -2.09 -3.77 -17.03
N ARG A 244 -2.46 -3.65 -15.74
CA ARG A 244 -2.81 -4.79 -14.86
C ARG A 244 -4.14 -5.42 -15.22
N LEU A 245 -5.15 -4.61 -15.60
CA LEU A 245 -6.43 -5.12 -16.08
C LEU A 245 -6.24 -5.90 -17.38
N GLY A 246 -5.45 -5.35 -18.30
CA GLY A 246 -4.97 -6.08 -19.48
C GLY A 246 -6.06 -6.49 -20.47
N THR A 247 -7.27 -5.94 -20.36
CA THR A 247 -8.36 -6.20 -21.32
C THR A 247 -8.05 -5.56 -22.67
N GLU A 248 -8.73 -6.01 -23.72
CA GLU A 248 -8.53 -5.45 -25.07
C GLU A 248 -8.80 -3.94 -25.11
N SER A 249 -9.83 -3.48 -24.40
CA SER A 249 -10.18 -2.07 -24.23
C SER A 249 -9.09 -1.29 -23.48
N ALA A 250 -8.53 -1.89 -22.41
CA ALA A 250 -7.44 -1.27 -21.64
C ALA A 250 -6.19 -1.09 -22.51
N ILE A 251 -5.82 -2.12 -23.27
CA ILE A 251 -4.67 -2.08 -24.19
C ILE A 251 -4.92 -1.05 -25.31
N ALA A 252 -6.14 -0.97 -25.85
CA ALA A 252 -6.50 0.03 -26.85
C ALA A 252 -6.36 1.46 -26.31
N ALA A 253 -6.85 1.73 -25.10
CA ALA A 253 -6.71 3.06 -24.47
C ALA A 253 -5.24 3.44 -24.23
N LEU A 254 -4.42 2.51 -23.73
CA LEU A 254 -2.98 2.71 -23.55
C LEU A 254 -2.27 3.00 -24.88
N ARG A 255 -2.62 2.25 -25.94
CA ARG A 255 -2.10 2.47 -27.30
C ARG A 255 -2.42 3.89 -27.79
N ASP A 256 -3.67 4.31 -27.65
CA ASP A 256 -4.12 5.61 -28.16
C ASP A 256 -3.42 6.76 -27.41
N CYS A 257 -3.23 6.61 -26.10
CA CYS A 257 -2.44 7.55 -25.30
C CYS A 257 -0.95 7.54 -25.69
N LEU A 258 -0.35 6.38 -25.98
CA LEU A 258 1.05 6.27 -26.42
C LEU A 258 1.29 6.97 -27.78
N TYR A 259 0.34 6.85 -28.70
CA TYR A 259 0.41 7.47 -30.03
C TYR A 259 0.18 8.98 -30.03
N SER A 260 -0.50 9.51 -29.01
CA SER A 260 -0.72 10.95 -28.94
C SER A 260 0.60 11.72 -28.83
N SER A 261 0.73 12.77 -29.65
CA SER A 261 1.87 13.69 -29.61
C SER A 261 1.87 14.59 -28.37
N ALA A 262 0.71 14.75 -27.72
CA ALA A 262 0.55 15.52 -26.49
C ALA A 262 1.04 14.76 -25.24
N THR A 263 1.25 13.44 -25.34
CA THR A 263 1.61 12.60 -24.20
C THR A 263 3.07 12.85 -23.77
N PRO A 264 3.31 13.23 -22.50
CA PRO A 264 4.67 13.48 -22.01
C PRO A 264 5.57 12.23 -22.12
N PRO A 265 6.89 12.39 -22.37
CA PRO A 265 7.81 11.25 -22.49
C PRO A 265 7.84 10.32 -21.26
N SER A 266 7.73 10.86 -20.05
CA SER A 266 7.67 10.05 -18.83
C SER A 266 6.43 9.15 -18.78
N LEU A 267 5.26 9.67 -19.19
CA LEU A 267 4.03 8.89 -19.29
C LEU A 267 4.11 7.86 -20.41
N LYS A 268 4.68 8.19 -21.57
CA LYS A 268 4.93 7.21 -22.65
C LYS A 268 5.80 6.05 -22.15
N GLN A 269 6.87 6.34 -21.41
CA GLN A 269 7.73 5.32 -20.83
C GLN A 269 6.96 4.43 -19.85
N GLN A 270 6.10 5.03 -19.02
CA GLN A 270 5.25 4.29 -18.10
C GLN A 270 4.25 3.41 -18.84
N ILE A 271 3.59 3.90 -19.89
CA ILE A 271 2.66 3.12 -20.71
C ILE A 271 3.36 1.91 -21.35
N VAL A 272 4.58 2.08 -21.88
CA VAL A 272 5.38 0.97 -22.42
C VAL A 272 5.63 -0.10 -21.38
N ARG A 273 5.95 0.28 -20.13
CA ARG A 273 6.11 -0.67 -19.01
C ARG A 273 4.80 -1.33 -18.62
N SER A 274 3.70 -0.59 -18.61
CA SER A 274 2.38 -1.14 -18.27
C SER A 274 1.89 -2.14 -19.31
N LEU A 275 2.12 -1.87 -20.60
CA LEU A 275 1.84 -2.83 -21.69
C LEU A 275 2.69 -4.10 -21.59
N SER A 276 3.80 -4.09 -20.83
CA SER A 276 4.61 -5.29 -20.60
C SER A 276 4.05 -6.22 -19.54
N TYR A 277 3.00 -5.84 -18.79
CA TYR A 277 2.41 -6.70 -17.78
C TYR A 277 1.63 -7.87 -18.40
N THR A 278 1.18 -7.71 -19.65
CA THR A 278 0.54 -8.76 -20.43
C THR A 278 1.33 -9.00 -21.73
N GLU A 279 1.82 -10.22 -21.91
CA GLU A 279 2.59 -10.61 -23.09
C GLU A 279 1.66 -11.27 -24.12
N THR A 280 0.94 -10.45 -24.88
CA THR A 280 -0.03 -10.91 -25.89
C THR A 280 0.36 -10.44 -27.29
N GLN A 281 -0.26 -11.03 -28.32
CA GLN A 281 -0.05 -10.59 -29.70
C GLN A 281 -0.49 -9.12 -29.89
N GLN A 282 -1.50 -8.67 -29.14
CA GLN A 282 -1.96 -7.28 -29.19
C GLN A 282 -0.93 -6.32 -28.59
N THR A 283 -0.41 -6.60 -27.39
CA THR A 283 0.64 -5.75 -26.79
C THR A 283 1.92 -5.76 -27.61
N PHE A 284 2.26 -6.91 -28.21
CA PHE A 284 3.37 -7.02 -29.16
C PHE A 284 3.20 -6.08 -30.34
N SER A 285 2.05 -6.14 -31.01
CA SER A 285 1.79 -5.30 -32.19
C SER A 285 1.84 -3.81 -31.88
N VAL A 286 1.30 -3.39 -30.72
CA VAL A 286 1.37 -2.00 -30.24
C VAL A 286 2.81 -1.56 -29.95
N LEU A 287 3.61 -2.38 -29.27
CA LEU A 287 4.99 -2.01 -28.95
C LEU A 287 5.88 -2.02 -30.20
N ALA A 288 5.69 -2.99 -31.09
CA ALA A 288 6.47 -3.13 -32.33
C ALA A 288 6.25 -1.94 -33.28
N SER A 289 5.02 -1.45 -33.42
CA SER A 289 4.72 -0.27 -34.24
C SER A 289 5.31 1.03 -33.65
N ASN A 290 5.53 1.08 -32.33
CA ASN A 290 6.14 2.23 -31.63
C ASN A 290 7.67 2.19 -31.57
N LEU A 291 8.33 1.24 -32.23
CA LEU A 291 9.79 1.29 -32.40
C LEU A 291 10.24 2.36 -33.40
N GLN A 292 9.32 2.91 -34.20
CA GLN A 292 9.56 3.96 -35.19
C GLN A 292 9.04 5.31 -34.68
N ASP A 293 9.68 6.40 -35.11
CA ASP A 293 9.24 7.78 -34.88
C ASP A 293 8.98 8.18 -33.41
N GLN A 294 9.63 7.50 -32.47
CA GLN A 294 9.59 7.82 -31.04
C GLN A 294 10.93 8.37 -30.53
N PRO A 295 10.94 9.12 -29.42
CA PRO A 295 12.18 9.55 -28.78
C PRO A 295 13.09 8.36 -28.43
N PRO A 296 14.42 8.52 -28.47
CA PRO A 296 15.37 7.44 -28.17
C PRO A 296 15.13 6.73 -26.83
N SER A 297 14.69 7.46 -25.80
CA SER A 297 14.36 6.89 -24.48
C SER A 297 13.18 5.92 -24.52
N ILE A 298 12.18 6.18 -25.36
CA ILE A 298 11.01 5.32 -25.52
C ILE A 298 11.37 4.07 -26.32
N ILE A 299 12.12 4.24 -27.42
CA ILE A 299 12.63 3.11 -28.20
C ILE A 299 13.47 2.18 -27.31
N GLN A 300 14.35 2.76 -26.49
CA GLN A 300 15.16 2.01 -25.54
C GLN A 300 14.29 1.23 -24.54
N GLU A 301 13.26 1.85 -23.97
CA GLU A 301 12.36 1.17 -23.04
C GLU A 301 11.60 0.02 -23.72
N ILE A 302 11.12 0.20 -24.95
CA ILE A 302 10.44 -0.85 -25.72
C ILE A 302 11.37 -2.06 -25.93
N ILE A 303 12.61 -1.82 -26.37
CA ILE A 303 13.60 -2.89 -26.58
C ILE A 303 13.91 -3.59 -25.26
N ALA A 304 14.04 -2.84 -24.16
CA ALA A 304 14.29 -3.41 -22.83
C ALA A 304 13.10 -4.24 -22.31
N VAL A 305 11.86 -3.80 -22.58
CA VAL A 305 10.64 -4.57 -22.29
C VAL A 305 10.61 -5.88 -23.07
N PHE A 306 10.82 -5.82 -24.38
CA PHE A 306 10.90 -7.01 -25.25
C PHE A 306 11.96 -8.01 -24.79
N GLY A 307 13.14 -7.52 -24.37
CA GLY A 307 14.19 -8.35 -23.81
C GLY A 307 13.86 -9.02 -22.47
N ARG A 308 12.79 -8.62 -21.79
CA ARG A 308 12.31 -9.22 -20.53
C ARG A 308 11.17 -10.21 -20.73
N TRP A 309 10.59 -10.28 -21.93
CA TRP A 309 9.46 -11.16 -22.22
C TRP A 309 9.83 -12.63 -22.14
N LYS A 310 9.00 -13.39 -21.42
CA LYS A 310 9.22 -14.82 -21.16
C LYS A 310 8.34 -15.74 -22.00
N THR A 311 7.34 -15.19 -22.68
CA THR A 311 6.37 -15.95 -23.48
C THR A 311 7.04 -16.50 -24.73
N SER A 312 7.34 -17.80 -24.70
CA SER A 312 8.08 -18.51 -25.76
C SER A 312 7.44 -18.38 -27.15
N ALA A 313 6.12 -18.28 -27.24
CA ALA A 313 5.42 -18.14 -28.52
C ALA A 313 5.72 -16.81 -29.24
N LEU A 314 6.01 -15.73 -28.51
CA LEU A 314 6.27 -14.40 -29.06
C LEU A 314 7.76 -14.11 -29.24
N GLN A 315 8.64 -14.83 -28.55
CA GLN A 315 10.09 -14.59 -28.59
C GLN A 315 10.69 -14.59 -30.01
N PRO A 316 10.33 -15.51 -30.94
CA PRO A 316 10.82 -15.45 -32.32
C PRO A 316 10.42 -14.16 -33.04
N SER A 317 9.14 -13.78 -32.96
CA SER A 317 8.61 -12.56 -33.59
C SER A 317 9.26 -11.29 -33.01
N VAL A 318 9.49 -11.27 -31.70
CA VAL A 318 10.21 -10.19 -31.02
C VAL A 318 11.65 -10.12 -31.51
N ALA A 319 12.37 -11.25 -31.57
CA ALA A 319 13.75 -11.29 -32.05
C ALA A 319 13.84 -10.80 -33.49
N GLU A 320 12.97 -11.28 -34.38
CA GLU A 320 12.90 -10.84 -35.78
C GLU A 320 12.63 -9.34 -35.90
N THR A 321 11.72 -8.81 -35.10
CA THR A 321 11.40 -7.37 -35.07
C THR A 321 12.59 -6.53 -34.62
N LEU A 322 13.30 -6.96 -33.58
CA LEU A 322 14.50 -6.28 -33.08
C LEU A 322 15.67 -6.33 -34.08
N ILE A 323 15.83 -7.46 -34.78
CA ILE A 323 16.82 -7.63 -35.86
C ILE A 323 16.49 -6.71 -37.03
N ALA A 324 15.22 -6.68 -37.47
CA ALA A 324 14.77 -5.79 -38.54
C ALA A 324 14.95 -4.31 -38.16
N PHE A 325 14.61 -3.95 -36.92
CA PHE A 325 14.84 -2.60 -36.38
C PHE A 325 16.31 -2.20 -36.46
N PHE A 326 17.23 -3.07 -36.06
CA PHE A 326 18.67 -2.81 -36.14
C PHE A 326 19.14 -2.56 -37.58
N HIS A 327 18.72 -3.41 -38.53
CA HIS A 327 19.13 -3.26 -39.93
C HIS A 327 18.58 -2.01 -40.61
N ASN A 328 17.38 -1.57 -40.21
CA ASN A 328 16.76 -0.37 -40.75
C ASN A 328 17.33 0.94 -40.17
N HIS A 329 18.12 0.88 -39.09
CA HIS A 329 18.68 2.04 -38.40
C HIS A 329 20.21 1.94 -38.28
N PRO A 330 20.98 2.31 -39.32
CA PRO A 330 22.45 2.18 -39.29
C PRO A 330 23.13 3.13 -38.29
N HIS A 331 22.45 4.21 -37.87
CA HIS A 331 23.01 5.26 -37.00
C HIS A 331 22.40 5.25 -35.59
N LEU A 332 22.28 4.07 -34.98
CA LEU A 332 21.84 3.95 -33.58
C LEU A 332 22.91 4.49 -32.61
N ASN A 333 22.45 5.17 -31.56
CA ASN A 333 23.31 5.54 -30.44
C ASN A 333 23.73 4.30 -29.63
N ASP A 334 24.79 4.45 -28.84
CA ASP A 334 25.37 3.32 -28.11
C ASP A 334 24.47 2.79 -27.00
N SER A 335 23.60 3.63 -26.42
CA SER A 335 22.65 3.19 -25.39
C SER A 335 21.59 2.23 -25.96
N ILE A 336 21.06 2.53 -27.14
CA ILE A 336 20.12 1.64 -27.85
C ILE A 336 20.84 0.37 -28.29
N LYS A 337 22.06 0.47 -28.84
CA LYS A 337 22.87 -0.70 -29.22
C LYS A 337 23.12 -1.64 -28.03
N GLN A 338 23.50 -1.07 -26.87
CA GLN A 338 23.69 -1.82 -25.64
C GLN A 338 22.39 -2.54 -25.22
N THR A 339 21.26 -1.82 -25.24
CA THR A 339 19.96 -2.35 -24.83
C THR A 339 19.49 -3.47 -25.78
N LEU A 340 19.73 -3.30 -27.09
CA LEU A 340 19.47 -4.31 -28.10
C LEU A 340 20.30 -5.57 -27.90
N ALA A 341 21.60 -5.42 -27.59
CA ALA A 341 22.47 -6.55 -27.28
C ALA A 341 21.94 -7.35 -26.08
N VAL A 342 21.59 -6.67 -24.98
CA VAL A 342 21.03 -7.30 -23.78
C VAL A 342 19.70 -7.99 -24.09
N ALA A 343 18.82 -7.33 -24.84
CA ALA A 343 17.51 -7.88 -25.19
C ALA A 343 17.61 -9.16 -26.03
N LEU A 344 18.39 -9.14 -27.12
CA LEU A 344 18.61 -10.32 -27.96
C LEU A 344 19.28 -11.46 -27.19
N GLY A 345 20.21 -11.14 -26.28
CA GLY A 345 20.84 -12.12 -25.40
C GLY A 345 19.86 -12.78 -24.42
N ASN A 346 18.93 -12.01 -23.86
CA ASN A 346 17.93 -12.53 -22.93
C ASN A 346 16.84 -13.36 -23.63
N LEU A 347 16.49 -13.00 -24.87
CA LEU A 347 15.57 -13.79 -25.69
C LEU A 347 16.15 -15.18 -26.03
N GLY A 348 17.48 -15.30 -26.14
CA GLY A 348 18.16 -16.57 -26.37
C GLY A 348 17.88 -17.21 -27.74
N ILE A 349 17.36 -16.44 -28.70
CA ILE A 349 16.99 -16.95 -30.04
C ILE A 349 18.21 -16.93 -30.98
N PRO A 350 18.57 -18.06 -31.63
CA PRO A 350 19.76 -18.15 -32.49
C PRO A 350 19.85 -17.13 -33.63
N SER A 351 18.71 -16.66 -34.16
CA SER A 351 18.67 -15.65 -35.23
C SER A 351 19.31 -14.32 -34.81
N GLY A 352 19.33 -13.98 -33.51
CA GLY A 352 19.97 -12.78 -32.98
C GLY A 352 21.50 -12.79 -33.04
N LYS A 353 22.12 -13.96 -33.31
CA LYS A 353 23.58 -14.13 -33.27
C LYS A 353 24.32 -13.21 -34.25
N SER A 354 23.74 -12.95 -35.44
CA SER A 354 24.35 -12.08 -36.46
C SER A 354 24.50 -10.64 -35.95
N VAL A 355 23.42 -10.07 -35.41
CA VAL A 355 23.39 -8.73 -34.83
C VAL A 355 24.32 -8.64 -33.63
N LEU A 356 24.28 -9.63 -32.73
CA LEU A 356 25.18 -9.66 -31.57
C LEU A 356 26.66 -9.73 -31.97
N SER A 357 27.00 -10.46 -33.02
CA SER A 357 28.38 -10.56 -33.53
C SER A 357 28.85 -9.23 -34.10
N HIS A 358 27.97 -8.50 -34.79
CA HIS A 358 28.26 -7.15 -35.27
C HIS A 358 28.45 -6.16 -34.11
N LEU A 359 27.56 -6.18 -33.12
CA LEU A 359 27.67 -5.32 -31.93
C LEU A 359 28.92 -5.62 -31.08
N ALA A 360 29.43 -6.85 -31.10
CA ALA A 360 30.66 -7.23 -30.42
C ALA A 360 31.93 -6.61 -31.04
N GLN A 361 31.84 -6.05 -32.25
CA GLN A 361 32.91 -5.32 -32.93
C GLN A 361 32.78 -3.80 -32.77
N ASN A 362 31.81 -3.33 -31.99
CA ASN A 362 31.60 -1.90 -31.77
C ASN A 362 32.79 -1.25 -31.03
N GLU A 363 33.12 -0.02 -31.42
CA GLU A 363 34.25 0.74 -30.83
C GLU A 363 34.03 1.04 -29.33
N THR A 364 32.77 1.16 -28.91
CA THR A 364 32.41 1.48 -27.53
C THR A 364 32.44 0.21 -26.67
N ALA A 365 33.34 0.19 -25.69
CA ALA A 365 33.58 -0.96 -24.81
C ALA A 365 32.32 -1.50 -24.13
N ILE A 366 31.39 -0.63 -23.71
CA ILE A 366 30.15 -1.07 -23.04
C ILE A 366 29.26 -1.89 -23.99
N VAL A 367 29.10 -1.46 -25.24
CA VAL A 367 28.31 -2.18 -26.26
C VAL A 367 28.96 -3.52 -26.56
N GLN A 368 30.29 -3.52 -26.75
CA GLN A 368 31.06 -4.73 -27.02
C GLN A 368 30.92 -5.77 -25.90
N LEU A 369 31.09 -5.37 -24.63
CA LEU A 369 31.01 -6.28 -23.48
C LEU A 369 29.62 -6.92 -23.35
N HIS A 370 28.56 -6.13 -23.48
CA HIS A 370 27.19 -6.65 -23.41
C HIS A 370 26.86 -7.58 -24.58
N ALA A 371 27.34 -7.29 -25.80
CA ALA A 371 27.17 -8.16 -26.95
C ALA A 371 27.91 -9.50 -26.80
N GLN A 372 29.16 -9.48 -26.33
CA GLN A 372 29.93 -10.71 -26.07
C GLN A 372 29.31 -11.56 -24.95
N ALA A 373 28.86 -10.94 -23.86
CA ALA A 373 28.15 -11.63 -22.79
C ALA A 373 26.85 -12.28 -23.29
N SER A 374 26.12 -11.57 -24.15
CA SER A 374 24.88 -12.05 -24.75
C SER A 374 25.11 -13.21 -25.73
N LEU A 375 26.18 -13.18 -26.54
CA LEU A 375 26.55 -14.31 -27.42
C LEU A 375 26.77 -15.61 -26.65
N LYS A 376 27.36 -15.55 -25.45
CA LYS A 376 27.58 -16.71 -24.59
C LYS A 376 26.28 -17.33 -24.05
N LYS A 377 25.17 -16.60 -24.08
CA LYS A 377 23.84 -17.13 -23.70
C LYS A 377 23.18 -17.92 -24.83
N LEU A 378 23.65 -17.75 -26.07
CA LEU A 378 23.13 -18.42 -27.28
C LEU A 378 23.94 -19.67 -27.67
N THR A 379 25.02 -19.97 -26.95
CA THR A 379 25.86 -21.17 -27.08
C THR A 379 25.47 -22.21 -26.06
#